data_AF-A0A4R1X1F5-F1
#
_entry.id   AF-A0A4R1X1F5-F1
#
_cell.length_a   1.000
_cell.length_b   1.000
_cell.length_c   1.000
_cell.angle_alpha   90.00
_cell.angle_beta   90.00
_cell.angle_gamma   90.00
#
_symmetry.space_group_name_H-M   'P 1'
#
loop_
_entity.id
_entity.type
_entity.pdbx_description
1 polymer ?
#
loop_
_entity_poly.entity_id
_entity_poly.type
_entity_poly.pdbx_seq_one_letter_code
_entity_poly.pdbx_strand_id
1 'polypeptide(L)' 'MSETKQLMQSIAKTLDAILNGTEPMAVKSTGFVLLLFPLDQPEGARTNYVSNCDQADIIVALKEIVARFEGQPHQSGRA' A
#
# COMPACT_ATOMS: atom_id res chain seq x y z
N MET A 1 3.54 -23.41 -3.25
CA MET A 1 3.51 -21.93 -3.15
C MET A 1 2.61 -21.61 -1.96
N SER A 2 3.05 -20.80 -0.99
CA SER A 2 2.35 -20.66 0.29
C SER A 2 0.94 -20.07 0.11
N GLU A 3 -0.03 -20.64 0.81
CA GLU A 3 -1.44 -20.25 0.85
C GLU A 3 -1.63 -18.73 1.08
N THR A 4 -0.76 -18.14 1.91
CA THR A 4 -0.70 -16.70 2.18
C THR A 4 -0.48 -15.86 0.92
N LYS A 5 0.38 -16.29 -0.01
CA LYS A 5 0.67 -15.53 -1.24
C LYS A 5 -0.53 -15.48 -2.16
N GLN A 6 -1.23 -16.61 -2.31
CA GLN A 6 -2.44 -16.69 -3.14
C GLN A 6 -3.57 -15.85 -2.56
N LEU A 7 -3.77 -15.92 -1.24
CA LEU A 7 -4.74 -15.09 -0.55
C LEU A 7 -4.45 -13.59 -0.75
N MET A 8 -3.21 -13.17 -0.55
CA MET A 8 -2.80 -11.76 -0.74
C MET A 8 -3.01 -11.29 -2.17
N GLN A 9 -2.69 -12.12 -3.16
CA GLN A 9 -2.92 -11.79 -4.57
C GLN A 9 -4.41 -11.66 -4.89
N SER A 10 -5.25 -12.54 -4.33
CA SER A 10 -6.70 -12.47 -4.50
C SER A 10 -7.29 -11.20 -3.88
N ILE A 11 -6.87 -10.85 -2.66
CA ILE A 11 -7.29 -9.60 -2.00
C ILE A 11 -6.88 -8.39 -2.83
N ALA A 12 -5.63 -8.34 -3.30
CA ALA A 12 -5.14 -7.23 -4.11
C ALA A 12 -5.93 -7.07 -5.41
N LYS A 13 -6.24 -8.18 -6.11
CA LYS A 13 -7.08 -8.13 -7.33
C LYS A 13 -8.48 -7.61 -7.06
N THR A 14 -9.11 -8.05 -5.97
CA THR A 14 -10.45 -7.58 -5.59
C THR A 14 -10.44 -6.09 -5.26
N LEU A 15 -9.44 -5.61 -4.51
CA LEU A 15 -9.30 -4.18 -4.21
C LEU A 15 -9.05 -3.35 -5.47
N ASP A 16 -8.18 -3.82 -6.36
CA ASP A 16 -7.91 -3.12 -7.63
C ASP A 16 -9.18 -3.02 -8.49
N ALA A 17 -9.98 -4.09 -8.56
CA ALA A 17 -11.25 -4.10 -9.27
C ALA A 17 -12.28 -3.13 -8.66
N ILE A 18 -12.35 -3.03 -7.33
CA ILE A 18 -13.28 -2.12 -6.64
C ILE A 18 -12.85 -0.66 -6.83
N LEU A 19 -11.56 -0.37 -6.74
CA LEU A 19 -11.04 1.00 -6.73
C LEU A 19 -10.82 1.56 -8.16
N ASN A 20 -10.35 0.72 -9.08
CA ASN A 20 -9.94 1.12 -10.42
C ASN A 20 -10.84 0.54 -11.53
N GLY A 21 -11.81 -0.31 -11.19
CA GLY A 21 -12.67 -0.99 -12.14
C GLY A 21 -12.03 -2.24 -12.74
N THR A 22 -12.82 -2.98 -13.53
CA THR A 22 -12.41 -4.25 -14.16
C THR A 22 -12.10 -4.13 -15.65
N GLU A 23 -12.31 -2.94 -16.23
CA GLU A 23 -12.11 -2.72 -17.67
C GLU A 23 -10.61 -2.71 -18.03
N PRO A 24 -10.17 -3.44 -19.07
CA PRO A 24 -8.75 -3.54 -19.43
C PRO A 24 -8.06 -2.20 -19.75
N MET A 25 -8.84 -1.19 -20.12
CA MET A 25 -8.36 0.16 -20.46
C MET A 25 -8.72 1.20 -19.39
N ALA A 26 -9.19 0.76 -18.22
CA ALA A 26 -9.42 1.69 -17.12
C ALA A 26 -8.09 2.31 -16.68
N VAL A 27 -8.04 3.64 -16.68
CA VAL A 27 -6.91 4.37 -16.10
C VAL A 27 -6.99 4.18 -14.59
N LYS A 28 -5.95 3.58 -14.01
CA LYS A 28 -5.85 3.46 -12.55
C LYS A 28 -5.74 4.84 -11.94
N SER A 29 -6.78 5.25 -11.21
CA SER A 29 -6.82 6.53 -10.51
C SER A 29 -6.33 6.41 -9.07
N THR A 30 -6.35 5.19 -8.51
CA THR A 30 -6.08 4.94 -7.09
C THR A 30 -5.00 3.87 -6.92
N GLY A 31 -3.93 4.28 -6.24
CA GLY A 31 -2.89 3.38 -5.74
C GLY A 31 -3.16 2.90 -4.33
N PHE A 32 -2.79 1.67 -4.01
CA PHE A 32 -2.87 1.13 -2.66
C PHE A 32 -1.70 0.21 -2.32
N VAL A 33 -1.43 0.12 -1.02
CA VAL A 33 -0.55 -0.88 -0.42
C VAL A 33 -1.27 -1.50 0.78
N LEU A 34 -1.25 -2.82 0.87
CA LEU A 34 -1.80 -3.58 1.99
C LEU A 34 -0.63 -4.19 2.76
N LEU A 35 -0.43 -3.73 4.00
CA LEU A 35 0.60 -4.19 4.92
C LEU A 35 0.04 -5.31 5.81
N LEU A 36 0.75 -6.43 5.90
CA LEU A 36 0.49 -7.48 6.86
C LEU A 36 1.69 -7.61 7.77
N PHE A 37 1.47 -7.32 9.03
CA PHE A 37 2.45 -7.50 10.08
C PHE A 37 1.82 -8.28 11.23
N PRO A 38 2.58 -9.17 11.88
CA PRO A 38 2.14 -9.83 13.09
C PRO A 38 1.95 -8.80 14.23
N LEU A 39 0.93 -9.01 15.04
CA LEU A 39 0.72 -8.24 16.27
C LEU A 39 1.73 -8.67 17.35
N ASP A 40 1.98 -7.79 18.32
CA ASP A 40 2.83 -8.05 19.50
C ASP A 40 4.25 -8.55 19.18
N GLN A 41 4.84 -8.06 18.08
CA GLN A 41 6.23 -8.35 17.73
C GLN A 41 7.16 -7.20 18.09
N PRO A 42 8.45 -7.49 18.34
CA PRO A 42 9.45 -6.45 18.56
C PRO A 42 9.61 -5.56 17.32
N GLU A 43 10.11 -4.34 17.55
CA GLU A 43 10.47 -3.40 16.48
C GLU A 43 11.45 -4.05 15.49
N GLY A 44 11.24 -3.79 14.20
CA GLY A 44 12.02 -4.39 13.11
C GLY A 44 11.56 -5.78 12.66
N ALA A 45 10.47 -6.31 13.22
CA ALA A 45 9.84 -7.52 12.70
C ALA A 45 9.43 -7.36 11.23
N ARG A 46 9.49 -8.47 10.48
CA ARG A 46 9.24 -8.45 9.04
C ARG A 46 7.77 -8.15 8.74
N THR A 47 7.52 -7.03 8.09
CA THR A 47 6.24 -6.69 7.46
C THR A 47 6.20 -7.25 6.04
N ASN A 48 5.15 -7.99 5.72
CA ASN A 48 4.85 -8.38 4.33
C ASN A 48 3.89 -7.35 3.72
N TYR A 49 3.94 -7.18 2.40
CA TYR A 49 3.01 -6.28 1.73
C TYR A 49 2.64 -6.76 0.32
N VAL A 50 1.52 -6.23 -0.18
CA VAL A 50 1.11 -6.30 -1.59
C VAL A 50 0.60 -4.93 -2.03
N SER A 51 0.88 -4.55 -3.27
CA SER A 51 0.49 -3.25 -3.84
C SER A 51 0.07 -3.40 -5.31
N ASN A 52 -0.63 -2.39 -5.82
CA ASN A 52 -0.92 -2.23 -7.25
C ASN A 52 -0.06 -1.14 -7.93
N CYS A 53 0.86 -0.51 -7.18
CA CYS A 53 1.76 0.55 -7.64
C CYS A 53 3.23 0.14 -7.52
N ASP A 54 4.09 0.97 -8.13
CA ASP A 54 5.53 0.86 -8.04
C ASP A 54 6.03 1.23 -6.64
N GLN A 55 7.21 0.70 -6.29
CA GLN A 55 7.81 0.89 -4.98
C GLN A 55 8.05 2.36 -4.64
N ALA A 56 8.36 3.20 -5.64
CA ALA A 56 8.59 4.62 -5.45
C ALA A 56 7.34 5.35 -4.92
N ASP A 57 6.16 5.07 -5.50
CA ASP A 57 4.89 5.66 -5.07
C ASP A 57 4.53 5.22 -3.65
N ILE A 58 4.78 3.95 -3.32
CA ILE A 58 4.57 3.40 -1.97
C ILE A 58 5.45 4.13 -0.96
N ILE A 59 6.73 4.34 -1.26
CA ILE A 59 7.65 5.05 -0.36
C ILE A 59 7.17 6.48 -0.10
N VAL A 60 6.71 7.19 -1.13
CA VAL A 60 6.15 8.54 -0.98
C VAL A 60 4.92 8.50 -0.08
N ALA A 61 3.96 7.61 -0.35
CA ALA A 61 2.75 7.48 0.46
C ALA A 61 3.03 7.11 1.92
N LEU A 62 4.00 6.20 2.16
CA LEU A 62 4.39 5.79 3.51
C LEU A 62 5.09 6.92 4.27
N LYS A 63 5.90 7.75 3.61
CA LYS A 63 6.48 8.94 4.24
C LYS A 63 5.38 9.91 4.67
N GLU A 64 4.42 10.18 3.81
CA GLU A 64 3.30 11.07 4.11
C GLU A 64 2.43 10.57 5.27
N ILE A 65 2.13 9.27 5.33
CA ILE A 65 1.32 8.73 6.43
C ILE A 65 2.07 8.75 7.76
N VAL A 66 3.37 8.44 7.78
CA VAL A 66 4.21 8.54 8.98
C VAL A 66 4.27 9.98 9.46
N ALA A 67 4.56 10.91 8.55
CA ALA A 67 4.59 12.34 8.82
C ALA A 67 3.26 12.84 9.41
N ARG A 68 2.13 12.37 8.86
CA ARG A 68 0.79 12.64 9.41
C ARG A 68 0.58 12.05 10.81
N PHE A 69 1.02 10.83 11.07
CA PHE A 69 0.92 10.20 12.39
C PHE A 69 1.78 10.90 13.44
N GLU A 70 2.94 11.43 13.06
CA GLU A 70 3.82 12.21 13.93
C GLU A 70 3.36 13.67 14.11
N GLY A 71 2.24 14.06 13.49
CA GLY A 71 1.72 15.42 13.54
C GLY A 71 2.55 16.45 12.76
N GLN A 72 3.44 15.99 11.89
CA GLN A 72 4.30 16.81 11.04
C GLN A 72 4.02 16.50 9.56
N PRO A 73 2.89 16.93 8.97
CA PRO A 73 2.67 16.71 7.53
C PRO A 73 3.84 17.29 6.74
N HIS A 74 4.37 16.54 5.77
CA HIS A 74 5.42 17.05 4.90
C HIS A 74 4.84 18.25 4.13
N GLN A 75 5.26 19.45 4.50
CA GLN A 75 4.89 20.65 3.76
C GLN A 75 5.68 20.65 2.46
N SER A 76 5.06 20.22 1.36
CA SER A 76 5.53 20.58 0.02
C SER A 76 5.18 22.05 -0.24
N GLY A 77 5.84 22.96 0.48
CA GLY A 77 5.80 24.39 0.20
C GLY A 77 6.68 24.69 -1.00
N ARG A 78 6.06 24.92 -2.17
CA ARG A 78 6.69 25.74 -3.21
C ARG A 78 6.46 27.19 -2.80
N ALA A 79 7.48 27.82 -2.23
CA ALA A 79 7.58 29.28 -2.18
C ALA A 79 7.94 29.82 -3.57
#